data_AF-A0A022QQW0-F1
#
_entry.id   AF-A0A022QQW0-F1
#
_cell.length_a   1.000
_cell.length_b   1.000
_cell.length_c   1.000
_cell.angle_alpha   90.00
_cell.angle_beta   90.00
_cell.angle_gamma   90.00
#
_symmetry.space_group_name_H-M   'P 1'
#
loop_
_entity.id
_entity.type
_entity.pdbx_description
1 polymer ?
#
loop_
_entity_poly.entity_id
_entity_poly.type
_entity_poly.pdbx_seq_one_letter_code
_entity_poly.pdbx_strand_id
1 'polypeptide(L)'
;MNLKITSVFILVTLVTFLDSVHVVAENNVIDSPLLIQKIGSNRTIVVDANGQGDFKSVQAAINYVPNRNSKWIVIHIRKGVYREKVTIPRNKPYIFMKGDGKGKTSIVWSKISEKSYDSSTFKLEAQHFIAFGISFKNTALTHTTSHKAVAALVGGDKAAFYECAFFSNHNTLYDYKGTHYYDKCYIQGSVDFIFGQGQAIFHDCEILATNDLRHEIGGSITANYRQNHKERSGFVFINGKVYGIGNVYLGSAKGTHSRQFIQSRVQVPWAGIRPE
;
A
#
# COMPACT_ATOMS: atom_id res chain seq x y z
N MET A 1 -42.20 -81.45 14.80
CA MET A 1 -43.41 -80.69 15.17
C MET A 1 -43.22 -79.26 14.69
N ASN A 2 -44.03 -78.84 13.70
CA ASN A 2 -43.94 -77.54 13.05
C ASN A 2 -44.23 -76.39 14.03
N LEU A 3 -43.49 -75.29 13.94
CA LEU A 3 -44.08 -73.95 14.09
C LEU A 3 -43.23 -72.89 13.39
N LYS A 4 -43.86 -72.16 12.46
CA LYS A 4 -43.32 -71.00 11.75
C LYS A 4 -43.26 -69.79 12.69
N ILE A 5 -42.17 -69.02 12.66
CA ILE A 5 -42.19 -67.61 13.03
C ILE A 5 -41.47 -66.83 11.92
N THR A 6 -42.27 -66.03 11.22
CA THR A 6 -41.86 -65.15 10.14
C THR A 6 -41.31 -63.86 10.75
N SER A 7 -40.03 -63.55 10.54
CA SER A 7 -39.44 -62.26 10.93
C SER A 7 -39.07 -61.46 9.69
N VAL A 8 -39.76 -60.34 9.52
CA VAL A 8 -39.54 -59.33 8.48
C VAL A 8 -38.24 -58.60 8.79
N PHE A 9 -37.24 -58.69 7.91
CA PHE A 9 -36.04 -57.86 7.96
C PHE A 9 -36.26 -56.61 7.09
N ILE A 10 -36.33 -55.44 7.74
CA ILE A 10 -36.31 -54.13 7.09
C ILE A 10 -34.85 -53.87 6.66
N LEU A 11 -34.62 -53.85 5.35
CA LEU A 11 -33.34 -53.49 4.74
C LEU A 11 -33.21 -51.97 4.75
N VAL A 12 -32.49 -51.41 5.73
CA VAL A 12 -32.07 -50.00 5.71
C VAL A 12 -30.84 -49.90 4.81
N THR A 13 -31.04 -49.52 3.55
CA THR A 13 -29.94 -49.16 2.65
C THR A 13 -29.35 -47.83 3.10
N LEU A 14 -28.22 -47.90 3.80
CA LEU A 14 -27.38 -46.76 4.12
C LEU A 14 -26.69 -46.28 2.83
N VAL A 15 -27.30 -45.34 2.12
CA VAL A 15 -26.63 -44.63 1.03
C VAL A 15 -25.68 -43.61 1.68
N THR A 16 -24.42 -44.00 1.88
CA THR A 16 -23.37 -43.03 2.20
C THR A 16 -23.04 -42.24 0.94
N PHE A 17 -23.70 -41.10 0.77
CA PHE A 17 -23.15 -40.02 -0.07
C PHE A 17 -21.89 -39.52 0.64
N LEU A 18 -20.73 -39.99 0.18
CA LEU A 18 -19.45 -39.34 0.43
C LEU A 18 -19.42 -38.05 -0.39
N ASP A 19 -20.12 -37.03 0.11
CA ASP A 19 -19.81 -35.67 -0.31
C ASP A 19 -18.38 -35.41 0.12
N SER A 20 -17.54 -35.18 -0.89
CA SER A 20 -16.17 -34.75 -0.73
C SER A 20 -16.17 -33.31 -0.25
N VAL A 21 -16.52 -33.11 1.01
CA VAL A 21 -16.41 -31.83 1.69
C VAL A 21 -14.98 -31.69 2.17
N HIS A 22 -14.06 -31.47 1.24
CA HIS A 22 -12.82 -30.79 1.55
C HIS A 22 -13.17 -29.31 1.77
N VAL A 23 -13.67 -28.97 2.96
CA VAL A 23 -13.60 -27.59 3.46
C VAL A 23 -12.14 -27.36 3.82
N VAL A 24 -11.35 -27.03 2.79
CA VAL A 24 -10.17 -26.21 3.02
C VAL A 24 -10.73 -24.83 3.32
N ALA A 25 -10.68 -24.44 4.59
CA ALA A 25 -10.82 -23.04 4.94
C ALA A 25 -9.67 -22.30 4.25
N GLU A 26 -9.91 -21.77 3.05
CA GLU A 26 -9.04 -20.78 2.43
C GLU A 26 -9.03 -19.58 3.38
N ASN A 27 -8.02 -19.50 4.24
CA ASN A 27 -7.56 -18.21 4.71
C ASN A 27 -7.25 -17.42 3.45
N ASN A 28 -8.12 -16.47 3.09
CA ASN A 28 -7.98 -15.57 1.94
C ASN A 28 -6.74 -14.66 2.12
N VAL A 29 -5.55 -15.24 2.08
CA VAL A 29 -4.28 -14.54 2.14
C VAL A 29 -4.06 -13.93 0.77
N ILE A 30 -4.16 -12.60 0.68
CA ILE A 30 -3.75 -11.87 -0.52
C ILE A 30 -2.24 -11.91 -0.59
N ASP A 31 -1.69 -12.74 -1.47
CA ASP A 31 -0.26 -12.83 -1.74
C ASP A 31 0.06 -12.49 -3.20
N SER A 32 1.36 -12.39 -3.51
CA SER A 32 1.78 -12.07 -4.88
C SER A 32 1.36 -13.13 -5.91
N PRO A 33 1.51 -14.45 -5.67
CA PRO A 33 1.01 -15.49 -6.58
C PRO A 33 -0.48 -15.34 -6.93
N LEU A 34 -1.35 -15.14 -5.93
CA LEU A 34 -2.78 -14.94 -6.14
C LEU A 34 -3.05 -13.68 -6.99
N LEU A 35 -2.35 -12.58 -6.71
CA LEU A 35 -2.48 -11.35 -7.52
C LEU A 35 -2.05 -11.58 -8.98
N ILE A 36 -0.95 -12.29 -9.23
CA ILE A 36 -0.50 -12.64 -10.59
C ILE A 36 -1.56 -13.48 -11.31
N GLN A 37 -2.13 -14.46 -10.61
CA GLN A 37 -3.21 -15.30 -11.16
C GLN A 37 -4.44 -14.45 -11.51
N LYS A 38 -4.88 -13.56 -10.62
CA LYS A 38 -6.06 -12.72 -10.82
C LYS A 38 -5.90 -11.71 -11.96
N ILE A 39 -4.71 -11.15 -12.15
CA ILE A 39 -4.45 -10.23 -13.27
C ILE A 39 -4.22 -10.95 -14.60
N GLY A 40 -3.98 -12.27 -14.58
CA GLY A 40 -3.81 -13.10 -15.78
C GLY A 40 -2.60 -12.73 -16.64
N SER A 41 -1.52 -12.20 -16.03
CA SER A 41 -0.32 -11.80 -16.78
C SER A 41 0.60 -12.99 -17.02
N ASN A 42 1.12 -13.11 -18.25
CA ASN A 42 2.15 -14.07 -18.63
C ASN A 42 3.52 -13.42 -18.90
N ARG A 43 3.64 -12.09 -18.72
CA ARG A 43 4.86 -11.33 -19.04
C ARG A 43 5.48 -10.78 -17.77
N THR A 44 6.67 -11.26 -17.46
CA THR A 44 7.50 -10.78 -16.35
C THR A 44 8.79 -10.17 -16.89
N ILE A 45 9.12 -8.97 -16.41
CA ILE A 45 10.42 -8.31 -16.59
C ILE A 45 11.14 -8.36 -15.25
N VAL A 46 12.37 -8.86 -15.22
CA VAL A 46 13.17 -9.00 -13.99
C VAL A 46 14.15 -7.84 -13.88
N VAL A 47 14.16 -7.17 -12.74
CA VAL A 47 15.13 -6.14 -12.38
C VAL A 47 16.05 -6.69 -11.29
N ASP A 48 17.35 -6.70 -11.55
CA ASP A 48 18.37 -7.16 -10.61
C ASP A 48 19.54 -6.19 -10.61
N ALA A 49 19.80 -5.57 -9.46
CA ALA A 49 20.90 -4.61 -9.31
C ALA A 49 22.27 -5.23 -9.64
N ASN A 50 22.43 -6.55 -9.49
CA ASN A 50 23.66 -7.28 -9.80
C ASN A 50 23.80 -7.61 -11.31
N GLY A 51 22.77 -7.36 -12.11
CA GLY A 51 22.77 -7.61 -13.56
C GLY A 51 22.31 -9.00 -14.00
N GLN A 52 21.79 -9.83 -13.09
CA GLN A 52 21.31 -11.18 -13.40
C GLN A 52 19.82 -11.22 -13.80
N GLY A 53 19.30 -10.09 -14.30
CA GLY A 53 17.93 -9.91 -14.78
C GLY A 53 17.93 -9.11 -16.08
N ASP A 54 16.75 -8.80 -16.61
CA ASP A 54 16.59 -8.05 -17.87
C ASP A 54 17.12 -6.61 -17.76
N PHE A 55 17.01 -6.00 -16.58
CA PHE A 55 17.48 -4.64 -16.30
C PHE A 55 18.20 -4.54 -14.96
N LYS A 56 19.15 -3.60 -14.87
CA LYS A 56 19.80 -3.22 -13.60
C LYS A 56 19.03 -2.16 -12.81
N SER A 57 18.26 -1.31 -13.50
CA SER A 57 17.48 -0.23 -12.87
C SER A 57 15.98 -0.42 -13.07
N VAL A 58 15.23 0.06 -12.09
CA VAL A 58 13.77 0.02 -12.10
C VAL A 58 13.23 0.94 -13.19
N GLN A 59 13.77 2.15 -13.33
CA GLN A 59 13.32 3.09 -14.36
C GLN A 59 13.53 2.54 -15.78
N ALA A 60 14.60 1.78 -16.05
CA ALA A 60 14.82 1.17 -17.36
C ALA A 60 13.74 0.13 -17.69
N ALA A 61 13.36 -0.71 -16.73
CA ALA A 61 12.26 -1.66 -16.90
C ALA A 61 10.92 -0.96 -17.15
N ILE A 62 10.63 0.14 -16.46
CA ILE A 62 9.44 0.97 -16.73
C ILE A 62 9.51 1.57 -18.13
N ASN A 63 10.66 2.06 -18.55
CA ASN A 63 10.84 2.64 -19.89
C ASN A 63 10.60 1.60 -20.99
N TYR A 64 10.93 0.34 -20.74
CA TYR A 64 10.72 -0.77 -21.67
C TYR A 64 9.25 -1.18 -21.86
N VAL A 65 8.38 -0.95 -20.88
CA VAL A 65 6.93 -1.19 -21.04
C VAL A 65 6.37 -0.35 -22.20
N PRO A 66 5.59 -0.91 -23.14
CA PRO A 66 5.05 -0.14 -24.25
C PRO A 66 4.22 1.07 -23.80
N ASN A 67 4.29 2.17 -24.56
CA ASN A 67 3.37 3.28 -24.36
C ASN A 67 1.94 2.83 -24.69
N ARG A 68 0.95 3.37 -23.98
CA ARG A 68 -0.48 3.02 -24.08
C ARG A 68 -0.72 1.51 -23.88
N ASN A 69 0.08 0.88 -23.04
CA ASN A 69 -0.06 -0.53 -22.68
C ASN A 69 -1.48 -0.83 -22.18
N SER A 70 -2.06 -1.95 -22.59
CA SER A 70 -3.41 -2.37 -22.21
C SER A 70 -3.45 -3.75 -21.55
N LYS A 71 -2.28 -4.36 -21.30
CA LYS A 71 -2.14 -5.70 -20.73
C LYS A 71 -1.27 -5.64 -19.48
N TRP A 72 -1.63 -6.38 -18.44
CA TRP A 72 -0.81 -6.44 -17.23
C TRP A 72 0.60 -6.94 -17.53
N ILE A 73 1.61 -6.18 -17.10
CA ILE A 73 3.02 -6.57 -17.14
C ILE A 73 3.55 -6.59 -15.71
N VAL A 74 4.15 -7.72 -15.32
CA VAL A 74 4.83 -7.85 -14.04
C VAL A 74 6.26 -7.34 -14.18
N ILE A 75 6.67 -6.44 -13.29
CA ILE A 75 8.05 -6.02 -13.11
C ILE A 75 8.50 -6.57 -11.76
N HIS A 76 9.27 -7.67 -11.79
CA HIS A 76 9.82 -8.31 -10.59
C HIS A 76 11.16 -7.67 -10.24
N ILE A 77 11.17 -6.93 -9.14
CA ILE A 77 12.34 -6.24 -8.60
C ILE A 77 12.94 -7.12 -7.50
N ARG A 78 14.06 -7.77 -7.80
CA ARG A 78 14.74 -8.64 -6.84
C ARG A 78 15.20 -7.86 -5.60
N LYS A 79 15.55 -8.59 -4.55
CA LYS A 79 16.12 -8.03 -3.32
C LYS A 79 17.29 -7.09 -3.64
N GLY A 80 17.32 -5.94 -2.99
CA GLY A 80 18.32 -4.91 -3.25
C GLY A 80 17.87 -3.51 -2.83
N VAL A 81 18.83 -2.59 -2.88
CA VAL A 81 18.62 -1.15 -2.67
C VAL A 81 18.84 -0.45 -4.01
N TYR A 82 17.75 0.01 -4.62
CA TYR A 82 17.76 0.71 -5.89
C TYR A 82 17.78 2.21 -5.63
N ARG A 83 18.96 2.82 -5.79
CA ARG A 83 19.19 4.25 -5.53
C ARG A 83 18.88 5.08 -6.77
N GLU A 84 17.60 5.33 -7.02
CA GLU A 84 17.11 6.04 -8.19
C GLU A 84 15.78 6.73 -7.92
N LYS A 85 15.44 7.74 -8.72
CA LYS A 85 14.07 8.25 -8.81
C LYS A 85 13.31 7.44 -9.83
N VAL A 86 12.10 7.00 -9.49
CA VAL A 86 11.24 6.22 -10.39
C VAL A 86 9.96 6.98 -10.68
N THR A 87 9.63 7.11 -11.96
CA THR A 87 8.37 7.68 -12.44
C THR A 87 7.67 6.68 -13.35
N ILE A 88 6.42 6.37 -13.04
CA ILE A 88 5.52 5.63 -13.92
C ILE A 88 4.60 6.65 -14.60
N PRO A 89 4.95 7.08 -15.83
CA PRO A 89 4.24 8.14 -16.52
C PRO A 89 2.82 7.69 -16.91
N ARG A 90 1.90 8.65 -17.03
CA ARG A 90 0.48 8.41 -17.31
C ARG A 90 0.21 7.45 -18.48
N ASN A 91 1.08 7.46 -19.50
CA ASN A 91 0.94 6.65 -20.70
C ASN A 91 1.44 5.20 -20.55
N LYS A 92 1.74 4.71 -19.34
CA LYS A 92 2.16 3.32 -19.09
C LYS A 92 1.27 2.62 -18.04
N PRO A 93 -0.04 2.41 -18.30
CA PRO A 93 -0.92 1.75 -17.36
C PRO A 93 -0.72 0.22 -17.34
N TYR A 94 -1.41 -0.47 -16.43
CA TYR A 94 -1.38 -1.93 -16.26
C TYR A 94 0.02 -2.48 -15.93
N ILE A 95 0.66 -1.89 -14.92
CA ILE A 95 1.95 -2.34 -14.40
C ILE A 95 1.76 -2.92 -12.99
N PHE A 96 2.26 -4.14 -12.79
CA PHE A 96 2.41 -4.73 -11.46
C PHE A 96 3.89 -4.75 -11.08
N MET A 97 4.31 -3.89 -10.15
CA MET A 97 5.64 -3.94 -9.55
C MET A 97 5.65 -4.88 -8.34
N LYS A 98 6.47 -5.93 -8.40
CA LYS A 98 6.60 -6.92 -7.33
C LYS A 98 8.02 -6.92 -6.78
N GLY A 99 8.18 -6.69 -5.49
CA GLY A 99 9.45 -6.89 -4.77
C GLY A 99 9.57 -8.28 -4.14
N ASP A 100 10.74 -8.61 -3.59
CA ASP A 100 10.97 -9.83 -2.78
C ASP A 100 10.49 -9.68 -1.32
N GLY A 101 9.81 -8.57 -1.01
CA GLY A 101 9.27 -8.23 0.30
C GLY A 101 9.77 -6.87 0.79
N LYS A 102 8.94 -6.14 1.56
CA LYS A 102 9.25 -4.76 1.99
C LYS A 102 10.57 -4.61 2.73
N GLY A 103 11.02 -5.64 3.45
CA GLY A 103 12.33 -5.67 4.12
C GLY A 103 13.53 -6.01 3.23
N LYS A 104 13.30 -6.45 1.98
CA LYS A 104 14.34 -6.97 1.08
C LYS A 104 14.52 -6.12 -0.18
N THR A 105 13.46 -5.50 -0.68
CA THR A 105 13.49 -4.66 -1.89
C THR A 105 13.13 -3.23 -1.55
N SER A 106 14.00 -2.27 -1.90
CA SER A 106 13.75 -0.85 -1.66
C SER A 106 14.18 0.06 -2.80
N ILE A 107 13.37 1.09 -3.07
CA ILE A 107 13.66 2.21 -3.96
C ILE A 107 13.92 3.43 -3.09
N VAL A 108 15.11 4.02 -3.23
CA VAL A 108 15.62 5.02 -2.29
C VAL A 108 16.16 6.24 -3.03
N TRP A 109 15.75 7.42 -2.59
CA TRP A 109 16.37 8.68 -3.01
C TRP A 109 16.51 9.62 -1.82
N SER A 110 17.25 10.71 -2.00
CA SER A 110 17.41 11.76 -1.00
C SER A 110 17.22 13.11 -1.66
N LYS A 111 16.03 13.71 -1.49
CA LYS A 111 15.75 15.06 -1.99
C LYS A 111 14.70 15.77 -1.15
N ILE A 112 14.98 17.01 -0.78
CA ILE A 112 13.99 17.98 -0.29
C ILE A 112 13.57 18.93 -1.42
N SER A 113 12.35 19.45 -1.34
CA SER A 113 11.86 20.53 -2.20
C SER A 113 10.57 21.11 -1.61
N GLU A 114 10.30 22.40 -1.87
CA GLU A 114 8.99 22.99 -1.59
C GLU A 114 7.87 22.30 -2.38
N LYS A 115 8.17 21.84 -3.60
CA LYS A 115 7.25 21.12 -4.47
C LYS A 115 7.34 19.62 -4.20
N SER A 116 6.24 19.03 -3.71
CA SER A 116 6.11 17.58 -3.45
C SER A 116 6.54 16.74 -4.67
N TYR A 117 6.20 17.20 -5.87
CA TYR A 117 6.53 16.53 -7.12
C TYR A 117 8.04 16.35 -7.32
N ASP A 118 8.84 17.35 -6.93
CA ASP A 118 10.27 17.37 -7.18
C ASP A 118 11.05 16.55 -6.15
N SER A 119 10.56 16.47 -4.91
CA SER A 119 11.17 15.67 -3.84
C SER A 119 10.77 14.19 -3.87
N SER A 120 9.70 13.82 -4.57
CA SER A 120 9.19 12.44 -4.64
C SER A 120 10.23 11.44 -5.14
N THR A 121 10.54 10.41 -4.36
CA THR A 121 11.40 9.28 -4.77
C THR A 121 10.70 8.42 -5.83
N PHE A 122 9.45 8.04 -5.56
CA PHE A 122 8.58 7.33 -6.48
C PHE A 122 7.39 8.20 -6.90
N LYS A 123 7.07 8.22 -8.19
CA LYS A 123 5.92 8.94 -8.75
C LYS A 123 5.08 8.00 -9.59
N LEU A 124 3.82 7.81 -9.20
CA LEU A 124 2.83 7.09 -9.97
C LEU A 124 1.83 8.07 -10.60
N GLU A 125 1.86 8.16 -11.93
CA GLU A 125 0.88 8.94 -12.71
C GLU A 125 -0.01 8.05 -13.59
N ALA A 126 0.40 6.79 -13.80
CA ALA A 126 -0.34 5.80 -14.59
C ALA A 126 -1.53 5.22 -13.81
N GLN A 127 -2.60 4.92 -14.53
CA GLN A 127 -3.76 4.20 -13.98
C GLN A 127 -3.51 2.69 -13.96
N HIS A 128 -4.32 1.96 -13.17
CA HIS A 128 -4.26 0.49 -13.09
C HIS A 128 -2.86 0.01 -12.71
N PHE A 129 -2.48 0.29 -11.46
CA PHE A 129 -1.16 -0.02 -10.94
C PHE A 129 -1.26 -0.88 -9.69
N ILE A 130 -0.36 -1.85 -9.56
CA ILE A 130 -0.20 -2.64 -8.35
C ILE A 130 1.26 -2.58 -7.91
N ALA A 131 1.51 -2.40 -6.62
CA ALA A 131 2.79 -2.69 -6.00
C ALA A 131 2.62 -3.77 -4.92
N PHE A 132 3.58 -4.70 -4.84
CA PHE A 132 3.64 -5.71 -3.77
C PHE A 132 5.04 -5.76 -3.17
N GLY A 133 5.16 -5.68 -1.85
CA GLY A 133 6.41 -6.03 -1.16
C GLY A 133 7.60 -5.12 -1.49
N ILE A 134 7.38 -3.82 -1.69
CA ILE A 134 8.43 -2.83 -1.99
C ILE A 134 8.44 -1.72 -0.95
N SER A 135 9.63 -1.33 -0.51
CA SER A 135 9.84 -0.11 0.30
C SER A 135 10.19 1.10 -0.57
N PHE A 136 9.47 2.20 -0.41
CA PHE A 136 9.78 3.50 -1.02
C PHE A 136 10.33 4.45 0.06
N LYS A 137 11.52 5.02 -0.15
CA LYS A 137 12.21 5.78 0.89
C LYS A 137 12.74 7.11 0.37
N ASN A 138 12.40 8.20 1.06
CA ASN A 138 13.15 9.44 0.96
C ASN A 138 13.96 9.64 2.24
N THR A 139 15.29 9.63 2.11
CA THR A 139 16.20 9.73 3.26
C THR A 139 16.66 11.15 3.54
N ALA A 140 16.11 12.15 2.83
CA ALA A 140 16.51 13.52 3.06
C ALA A 140 15.99 14.03 4.40
N LEU A 141 16.86 14.74 5.12
CA LEU A 141 16.50 15.45 6.34
C LEU A 141 16.03 16.85 5.95
N THR A 142 14.93 17.30 6.54
CA THR A 142 14.48 18.69 6.41
C THR A 142 14.66 19.39 7.75
N HIS A 143 15.26 20.58 7.71
CA HIS A 143 15.37 21.47 8.86
C HIS A 143 14.33 22.60 8.80
N THR A 144 13.53 22.67 7.73
CA THR A 144 12.49 23.70 7.54
C THR A 144 11.12 23.06 7.42
N THR A 145 10.07 23.85 7.66
CA THR A 145 8.67 23.42 7.51
C THR A 145 8.17 23.55 6.06
N SER A 146 8.80 24.41 5.25
CA SER A 146 8.41 24.64 3.85
C SER A 146 8.83 23.50 2.91
N HIS A 147 9.94 22.82 3.23
CA HIS A 147 10.50 21.76 2.40
C HIS A 147 9.94 20.39 2.77
N LYS A 148 9.64 19.61 1.73
CA LYS A 148 9.05 18.28 1.82
C LYS A 148 10.03 17.22 1.32
N ALA A 149 10.01 16.04 1.92
CA ALA A 149 10.82 14.89 1.51
C ALA A 149 9.91 13.72 1.11
N VAL A 150 9.26 13.80 -0.04
CA VAL A 150 8.22 12.79 -0.39
C VAL A 150 8.85 11.44 -0.76
N ALA A 151 8.38 10.36 -0.14
CA ALA A 151 8.78 8.99 -0.48
C ALA A 151 8.01 8.50 -1.71
N ALA A 152 6.69 8.71 -1.73
CA ALA A 152 5.85 8.35 -2.87
C ALA A 152 4.78 9.42 -3.14
N LEU A 153 4.64 9.78 -4.41
CA LEU A 153 3.49 10.51 -4.93
C LEU A 153 2.63 9.56 -5.73
N VAL A 154 1.35 9.46 -5.36
CA VAL A 154 0.38 8.57 -5.97
C VAL A 154 -0.75 9.42 -6.57
N GLY A 155 -0.81 9.49 -7.90
CA GLY A 155 -1.76 10.35 -8.63
C GLY A 155 -2.48 9.66 -9.78
N GLY A 156 -2.26 8.36 -9.95
CA GLY A 156 -2.87 7.53 -10.98
C GLY A 156 -4.06 6.73 -10.44
N ASP A 157 -5.20 6.81 -11.12
CA ASP A 157 -6.43 6.18 -10.65
C ASP A 157 -6.36 4.64 -10.64
N LYS A 158 -7.02 4.01 -9.66
CA LYS A 158 -7.05 2.55 -9.44
C LYS A 158 -5.66 1.99 -9.19
N ALA A 159 -5.00 2.50 -8.17
CA ALA A 159 -3.71 2.00 -7.68
C ALA A 159 -3.89 1.17 -6.41
N ALA A 160 -3.18 0.07 -6.28
CA ALA A 160 -3.17 -0.75 -5.08
C ALA A 160 -1.74 -1.06 -4.60
N PHE A 161 -1.53 -1.04 -3.30
CA PHE A 161 -0.25 -1.33 -2.65
C PHE A 161 -0.47 -2.40 -1.59
N TYR A 162 0.25 -3.51 -1.70
CA TYR A 162 0.14 -4.66 -0.80
C TYR A 162 1.48 -4.91 -0.14
N GLU A 163 1.50 -4.99 1.19
CA GLU A 163 2.73 -5.22 1.95
C GLU A 163 3.89 -4.29 1.53
N CYS A 164 3.58 -3.06 1.15
CA CYS A 164 4.57 -2.04 0.84
C CYS A 164 4.98 -1.29 2.10
N ALA A 165 6.06 -0.51 2.01
CA ALA A 165 6.43 0.39 3.08
C ALA A 165 6.86 1.76 2.56
N PHE A 166 6.57 2.80 3.30
CA PHE A 166 6.83 4.19 2.93
C PHE A 166 7.57 4.88 4.08
N PHE A 167 8.75 5.43 3.77
CA PHE A 167 9.62 6.04 4.77
C PHE A 167 10.04 7.43 4.36
N SER A 168 9.74 8.40 5.20
CA SER A 168 10.36 9.72 5.18
C SER A 168 10.22 10.35 6.56
N ASN A 169 10.95 11.42 6.79
CA ASN A 169 10.78 12.24 7.98
C ASN A 169 9.65 13.26 7.80
N HIS A 170 9.41 13.80 6.60
CA HIS A 170 8.42 14.87 6.39
C HIS A 170 7.64 14.68 5.10
N ASN A 171 6.30 14.69 5.18
CA ASN A 171 5.40 14.47 4.03
C ASN A 171 5.69 13.16 3.27
N THR A 172 5.64 12.02 3.97
CA THR A 172 6.03 10.70 3.44
C THR A 172 5.26 10.26 2.20
N LEU A 173 3.94 10.15 2.31
CA LEU A 173 3.06 9.64 1.26
C LEU A 173 2.15 10.76 0.78
N TYR A 174 2.43 11.24 -0.43
CA TYR A 174 1.56 12.17 -1.12
C TYR A 174 0.52 11.40 -1.93
N ASP A 175 -0.58 11.04 -1.28
CA ASP A 175 -1.76 10.50 -1.95
C ASP A 175 -2.52 11.65 -2.65
N TYR A 176 -2.01 12.00 -3.82
CA TYR A 176 -2.35 13.22 -4.52
C TYR A 176 -3.80 13.22 -5.02
N LYS A 177 -4.18 12.24 -5.83
CA LYS A 177 -5.51 12.13 -6.45
C LYS A 177 -5.76 10.74 -7.03
N GLY A 178 -7.03 10.38 -7.17
CA GLY A 178 -7.44 9.07 -7.70
C GLY A 178 -7.97 8.16 -6.60
N THR A 179 -8.31 6.93 -6.97
CA THR A 179 -8.82 5.90 -6.07
C THR A 179 -7.72 4.91 -5.73
N HIS A 180 -7.35 4.81 -4.46
CA HIS A 180 -6.21 4.00 -4.02
C HIS A 180 -6.56 3.04 -2.88
N TYR A 181 -5.87 1.90 -2.85
CA TYR A 181 -6.01 0.88 -1.82
C TYR A 181 -4.64 0.51 -1.26
N TYR A 182 -4.49 0.54 0.06
CA TYR A 182 -3.27 0.17 0.77
C TYR A 182 -3.61 -0.95 1.75
N ASP A 183 -2.99 -2.11 1.60
CA ASP A 183 -3.25 -3.29 2.43
C ASP A 183 -1.95 -3.76 3.09
N LYS A 184 -1.97 -3.95 4.41
CA LYS A 184 -0.81 -4.43 5.20
C LYS A 184 0.47 -3.62 4.97
N CYS A 185 0.29 -2.35 4.62
CA CYS A 185 1.39 -1.43 4.36
C CYS A 185 1.90 -0.83 5.66
N TYR A 186 3.19 -0.47 5.66
CA TYR A 186 3.81 0.26 6.75
C TYR A 186 4.08 1.70 6.32
N ILE A 187 3.62 2.69 7.08
CA ILE A 187 3.83 4.11 6.77
C ILE A 187 4.46 4.79 7.99
N GLN A 188 5.59 5.47 7.75
CA GLN A 188 6.30 6.20 8.80
C GLN A 188 6.56 7.65 8.41
N GLY A 189 6.35 8.57 9.35
CA GLY A 189 6.75 9.98 9.23
C GLY A 189 6.38 10.79 10.46
N SER A 190 6.64 12.11 10.42
CA SER A 190 6.32 13.00 11.54
C SER A 190 5.16 13.96 11.26
N VAL A 191 5.30 14.84 10.28
CA VAL A 191 4.33 15.93 9.99
C VAL A 191 3.62 15.70 8.67
N ASP A 192 2.28 15.79 8.70
CA ASP A 192 1.38 15.68 7.55
C ASP A 192 1.82 14.54 6.60
N PHE A 193 2.15 13.38 7.18
CA PHE A 193 2.95 12.37 6.46
C PHE A 193 2.10 11.45 5.58
N ILE A 194 0.77 11.47 5.70
CA ILE A 194 -0.19 10.95 4.72
C ILE A 194 -1.08 12.11 4.27
N PHE A 195 -0.86 12.64 3.07
CA PHE A 195 -1.48 13.90 2.67
C PHE A 195 -1.94 13.91 1.23
N GLY A 196 -2.88 14.81 0.90
CA GLY A 196 -3.36 15.05 -0.45
C GLY A 196 -4.88 14.97 -0.61
N GLN A 197 -5.34 14.59 -1.80
CA GLN A 197 -6.75 14.60 -2.21
C GLN A 197 -7.21 13.26 -2.81
N GLY A 198 -6.47 12.17 -2.57
CA GLY A 198 -6.92 10.82 -2.93
C GLY A 198 -8.23 10.42 -2.26
N GLN A 199 -8.91 9.46 -2.88
CA GLN A 199 -9.92 8.63 -2.25
C GLN A 199 -9.25 7.30 -1.89
N ALA A 200 -8.80 7.18 -0.64
CA ALA A 200 -7.90 6.10 -0.25
C ALA A 200 -8.42 5.30 0.96
N ILE A 201 -8.25 3.99 0.89
CA ILE A 201 -8.48 3.07 2.01
C ILE A 201 -7.14 2.49 2.44
N PHE A 202 -6.86 2.56 3.73
CA PHE A 202 -5.72 1.95 4.41
C PHE A 202 -6.25 0.83 5.30
N HIS A 203 -6.18 -0.40 4.79
CA HIS A 203 -6.68 -1.60 5.44
C HIS A 203 -5.52 -2.37 6.08
N ASP A 204 -5.66 -2.72 7.36
CA ASP A 204 -4.66 -3.47 8.14
C ASP A 204 -3.23 -2.87 8.07
N CYS A 205 -3.15 -1.54 7.90
CA CYS A 205 -1.88 -0.83 7.81
C CYS A 205 -1.30 -0.54 9.19
N GLU A 206 0.03 -0.49 9.26
CA GLU A 206 0.78 0.00 10.41
C GLU A 206 1.26 1.41 10.15
N ILE A 207 0.95 2.31 11.08
CA ILE A 207 1.27 3.73 10.99
C ILE A 207 2.13 4.08 12.19
N LEU A 208 3.41 4.40 11.93
CA LEU A 208 4.34 4.87 12.93
C LEU A 208 4.51 6.39 12.82
N ALA A 209 4.02 7.11 13.80
CA ALA A 209 4.33 8.52 13.97
C ALA A 209 5.67 8.68 14.70
N THR A 210 6.64 9.30 14.04
CA THR A 210 7.94 9.63 14.62
C THR A 210 7.92 11.07 15.14
N ASN A 211 8.58 11.33 16.27
CA ASN A 211 8.59 12.65 16.86
C ASN A 211 9.37 13.65 15.99
N ASP A 212 8.75 14.76 15.61
CA ASP A 212 9.47 15.93 15.11
C ASP A 212 9.92 16.81 16.29
N LEU A 213 11.20 16.73 16.64
CA LEU A 213 11.79 17.49 17.76
C LEU A 213 11.77 19.02 17.55
N ARG A 214 11.35 19.51 16.37
CA ARG A 214 11.28 20.93 16.06
C ARG A 214 10.05 21.63 16.67
N HIS A 215 9.04 20.88 17.13
CA HIS A 215 7.78 21.43 17.63
C HIS A 215 7.32 20.72 18.92
N GLU A 216 6.61 21.43 19.81
CA GLU A 216 6.03 20.86 21.05
C GLU A 216 4.97 19.77 20.76
N ILE A 217 4.28 19.91 19.63
CA ILE A 217 3.44 18.87 19.03
C ILE A 217 4.24 18.29 17.85
N GLY A 218 4.61 17.01 17.96
CA GLY A 218 5.54 16.32 17.05
C GLY A 218 5.02 16.05 15.65
N GLY A 219 3.79 16.50 15.33
CA GLY A 219 3.21 16.49 14.00
C GLY A 219 1.78 15.97 13.94
N SER A 220 1.40 15.49 12.76
CA SER A 220 0.07 15.04 12.38
C SER A 220 0.20 13.87 11.42
N ILE A 221 -0.65 12.86 11.57
CA ILE A 221 -0.61 11.69 10.68
C ILE A 221 -1.10 12.06 9.29
N THR A 222 -2.25 12.70 9.21
CA THR A 222 -2.93 12.97 7.95
C THR A 222 -3.10 14.47 7.67
N ALA A 223 -3.14 14.82 6.39
CA ALA A 223 -3.54 16.14 5.91
C ALA A 223 -4.36 16.03 4.63
N ASN A 224 -5.69 15.99 4.75
CA ASN A 224 -6.57 15.90 3.61
C ASN A 224 -6.95 17.31 3.10
N TYR A 225 -6.84 17.49 1.78
CA TYR A 225 -7.03 18.78 1.10
C TYR A 225 -8.37 18.88 0.36
N ARG A 226 -9.40 18.14 0.79
CA ARG A 226 -10.74 18.23 0.18
C ARG A 226 -11.31 19.65 0.30
N GLN A 227 -11.69 20.26 -0.82
CA GLN A 227 -12.06 21.68 -0.89
C GLN A 227 -13.57 21.95 -0.99
N ASN A 228 -14.37 20.94 -1.33
CA ASN A 228 -15.82 21.12 -1.43
C ASN A 228 -16.59 19.83 -1.15
N HIS A 229 -17.89 19.96 -0.87
CA HIS A 229 -18.76 18.82 -0.53
C HIS A 229 -18.98 17.82 -1.68
N LYS A 230 -18.80 18.23 -2.95
CA LYS A 230 -18.99 17.36 -4.13
C LYS A 230 -17.79 16.42 -4.36
N GLU A 231 -16.61 16.79 -3.88
CA GLU A 231 -15.43 15.95 -3.94
C GLU A 231 -15.62 14.67 -3.12
N ARG A 232 -15.23 13.54 -3.72
CA ARG A 232 -15.28 12.22 -3.08
C ARG A 232 -13.97 11.83 -2.38
N SER A 233 -12.98 12.72 -2.38
CA SER A 233 -11.71 12.53 -1.69
C SER A 233 -11.88 12.29 -0.19
N GLY A 234 -10.88 11.67 0.42
CA GLY A 234 -10.86 11.34 1.84
C GLY A 234 -10.03 10.09 2.11
N PHE A 235 -9.62 9.95 3.36
CA PHE A 235 -8.81 8.83 3.83
C PHE A 235 -9.61 8.00 4.84
N VAL A 236 -9.62 6.69 4.64
CA VAL A 236 -10.33 5.73 5.49
C VAL A 236 -9.31 4.73 6.01
N PHE A 237 -9.19 4.61 7.33
CA PHE A 237 -8.28 3.66 7.98
C PHE A 237 -9.09 2.60 8.71
N ILE A 238 -8.85 1.32 8.42
CA ILE A 238 -9.64 0.20 8.95
C ILE A 238 -8.71 -0.91 9.43
N ASN A 239 -8.98 -1.46 10.62
CA ASN A 239 -8.29 -2.61 11.24
C ASN A 239 -6.79 -2.46 11.51
N GLY A 240 -6.19 -1.33 11.12
CA GLY A 240 -4.77 -1.07 11.27
C GLY A 240 -4.34 -0.76 12.70
N LYS A 241 -3.05 -0.42 12.82
CA LYS A 241 -2.41 0.03 14.07
C LYS A 241 -1.83 1.42 13.88
N VAL A 242 -2.10 2.30 14.84
CA VAL A 242 -1.46 3.60 14.93
C VAL A 242 -0.67 3.65 16.24
N TYR A 243 0.62 3.93 16.15
CA TYR A 243 1.53 4.04 17.29
C TYR A 243 2.61 5.09 17.00
N GLY A 244 3.34 5.53 18.02
CA GLY A 244 4.34 6.57 17.85
C GLY A 244 4.98 7.02 19.14
N ILE A 245 5.89 8.00 19.00
CA ILE A 245 6.60 8.65 20.10
C ILE A 245 6.25 10.14 20.06
N GLY A 246 5.84 10.71 21.20
CA GLY A 246 5.51 12.13 21.33
C GLY A 246 4.03 12.47 21.12
N ASN A 247 3.70 13.76 21.26
CA ASN A 247 2.34 14.27 21.06
C ASN A 247 2.06 14.44 19.56
N VAL A 248 1.20 13.63 18.97
CA VAL A 248 0.90 13.65 17.52
C VAL A 248 -0.61 13.68 17.31
N TYR A 249 -1.09 14.55 16.43
CA TYR A 249 -2.50 14.57 16.05
C TYR A 249 -2.84 13.46 15.05
N LEU A 250 -4.06 12.94 15.14
CA LEU A 250 -4.57 11.99 14.15
C LEU A 250 -4.64 12.60 12.74
N GLY A 251 -4.80 13.91 12.63
CA GLY A 251 -4.81 14.61 11.36
C GLY A 251 -4.85 16.11 11.54
N SER A 252 -4.69 16.82 10.43
CA SER A 252 -4.94 18.25 10.31
C SER A 252 -5.91 18.55 9.16
N ALA A 253 -6.83 19.49 9.38
CA ALA A 253 -7.75 19.94 8.34
C ALA A 253 -7.09 20.99 7.43
N LYS A 254 -6.52 20.57 6.29
CA LYS A 254 -5.90 21.50 5.32
C LYS A 254 -6.86 22.00 4.23
N GLY A 255 -7.89 21.22 3.90
CA GLY A 255 -8.97 21.65 3.01
C GLY A 255 -10.21 22.07 3.80
N THR A 256 -11.01 22.98 3.24
CA THR A 256 -12.24 23.50 3.87
C THR A 256 -13.31 22.42 4.14
N HIS A 257 -13.18 21.24 3.51
CA HIS A 257 -14.08 20.10 3.65
C HIS A 257 -13.29 18.80 3.90
N SER A 258 -12.12 18.90 4.54
CA SER A 258 -11.26 17.77 4.92
C SER A 258 -12.08 16.62 5.48
N ARG A 259 -11.89 15.41 4.95
CA ARG A 259 -12.65 14.23 5.38
C ARG A 259 -11.74 13.05 5.62
N GLN A 260 -11.85 12.52 6.83
CA GLN A 260 -11.01 11.43 7.31
C GLN A 260 -11.85 10.56 8.24
N PHE A 261 -11.67 9.25 8.17
CA PHE A 261 -12.34 8.30 9.05
C PHE A 261 -11.32 7.27 9.52
N ILE A 262 -11.22 7.08 10.84
CA ILE A 262 -10.25 6.18 11.46
C ILE A 262 -11.00 5.18 12.33
N GLN A 263 -10.99 3.92 11.92
CA GLN A 263 -11.45 2.76 12.68
C GLN A 263 -10.27 1.78 12.83
N SER A 264 -9.28 2.18 13.62
CA SER A 264 -8.04 1.44 13.83
C SER A 264 -7.75 1.30 15.32
N ARG A 265 -6.95 0.29 15.70
CA ARG A 265 -6.44 0.17 17.07
C ARG A 265 -5.34 1.21 17.27
N VAL A 266 -5.58 2.14 18.18
CA VAL A 266 -4.58 3.13 18.58
C VAL A 266 -3.85 2.59 19.81
N GLN A 267 -2.57 2.30 19.70
CA GLN A 267 -1.74 1.77 20.79
C GLN A 267 -0.66 2.80 21.11
N VAL A 268 -0.87 3.59 22.16
CA VAL A 268 0.04 4.63 22.64
C VAL A 268 0.73 4.16 23.91
N PRO A 269 2.04 3.85 23.89
CA PRO A 269 2.83 3.76 25.10
C PRO A 269 3.22 5.20 25.50
N TRP A 270 2.50 5.75 26.48
CA TRP A 270 2.72 7.05 27.12
C TRP A 270 2.42 8.31 26.27
N ALA A 271 1.26 8.91 26.58
CA ALA A 271 0.79 10.26 26.25
C ALA A 271 0.74 10.68 24.76
N GLY A 272 -0.49 10.91 24.25
CA GLY A 272 -0.70 12.12 23.43
C GLY A 272 -1.15 11.96 21.98
N ILE A 273 -1.93 10.94 21.62
CA ILE A 273 -2.78 11.07 20.42
C ILE A 273 -4.08 11.77 20.84
N ARG A 274 -4.22 13.04 20.45
CA ARG A 274 -5.43 13.83 20.71
C ARG A 274 -6.29 13.85 19.43
N PRO A 275 -7.60 13.60 19.53
CA PRO A 275 -8.54 14.07 18.51
C PRO A 275 -8.42 15.59 18.40
N GLU A 276 -8.54 16.14 17.17
CA GLU A 276 -8.80 17.58 17.00
C GLU A 276 -10.17 17.93 17.58
#